data_AF-A0ABD4RX68-F1
#
_entry.id   AF-A0ABD4RX68-F1
#
_cell.length_a   1.000
_cell.length_b   1.000
_cell.length_c   1.000
_cell.angle_alpha   90.00
_cell.angle_beta   90.00
_cell.angle_gamma   90.00
#
_symmetry.space_group_name_H-M   'P 1'
#
loop_
_entity.id
_entity.type
_entity.pdbx_description
1 polymer ?
#
loop_
_entity_poly.entity_id
_entity_poly.type
_entity_poly.pdbx_seq_one_letter_code
_entity_poly.pdbx_strand_id
1 'polypeptide(L)'
;MNCKCKVCKKKLDTKDAYKVEHITSGGNKQNRYYCNEREYRKEQQDIYFWKQCQLGIDYIMGYTVISNQKNKMLQEIIKSGYTREELYDCMLEKKDEIIELLNYRKDIEEEYPKLCYVFTILKGCIRDITIRNKSIKEKIEDKNNYEELDEGYTLVTLNKIKTNKRKSLFEKIKEVN
;
A
#
# COMPACT_ATOMS: atom_id res chain seq x y z
N MET A 1 29.96 -16.50 -15.29
CA MET A 1 28.67 -16.69 -16.00
C MET A 1 28.07 -15.31 -16.19
N ASN A 2 27.54 -14.99 -17.38
CA ASN A 2 27.04 -13.64 -17.66
C ASN A 2 25.51 -13.62 -17.56
N CYS A 3 24.97 -12.64 -16.85
CA CYS A 3 23.52 -12.39 -16.75
C CYS A 3 23.17 -11.00 -17.31
N LYS A 4 21.89 -10.64 -17.33
CA LYS A 4 21.42 -9.33 -17.80
C LYS A 4 20.57 -8.66 -16.73
N CYS A 5 20.82 -7.37 -16.51
CA CYS A 5 19.97 -6.54 -15.66
C CYS A 5 18.51 -6.58 -16.16
N LYS A 6 17.56 -6.78 -15.26
CA LYS A 6 16.12 -6.81 -15.57
C LYS A 6 15.61 -5.47 -16.08
N VAL A 7 16.15 -4.37 -15.56
CA VAL A 7 15.75 -2.99 -15.91
C VAL A 7 16.51 -2.50 -17.14
N CYS A 8 17.82 -2.24 -17.02
CA CYS A 8 18.61 -1.61 -18.09
C CYS A 8 19.17 -2.57 -19.16
N LYS A 9 18.96 -3.88 -19.02
CA LYS A 9 19.44 -4.93 -19.95
C LYS A 9 20.95 -5.05 -20.14
N LYS A 10 21.76 -4.27 -19.40
CA LYS A 10 23.22 -4.36 -19.40
C LYS A 10 23.66 -5.78 -19.00
N LYS A 11 24.72 -6.29 -19.66
CA LYS A 11 25.38 -7.54 -19.26
C LYS A 11 26.10 -7.34 -17.93
N LEU A 12 25.93 -8.29 -17.01
CA LEU A 12 26.52 -8.29 -15.68
C LEU A 12 27.26 -9.61 -15.46
N ASP A 13 28.29 -9.60 -14.62
CA ASP A 13 28.76 -10.84 -14.01
C ASP A 13 27.73 -11.28 -12.97
N THR A 14 27.43 -12.58 -12.96
CA THR A 14 26.47 -13.17 -12.01
C THR A 14 26.97 -13.05 -10.56
N LYS A 15 28.29 -12.96 -10.34
CA LYS A 15 28.88 -12.81 -9.00
C LYS A 15 28.62 -11.44 -8.37
N ASP A 16 28.57 -10.40 -9.20
CA ASP A 16 28.46 -9.01 -8.75
C ASP A 16 27.03 -8.47 -8.86
N ALA A 17 26.10 -9.26 -9.41
CA ALA A 17 24.72 -8.86 -9.64
C ALA A 17 23.83 -9.14 -8.42
N TYR A 18 22.96 -8.18 -8.09
CA TYR A 18 21.89 -8.40 -7.13
C TYR A 18 20.85 -9.35 -7.72
N LYS A 19 20.46 -10.40 -6.98
CA LYS A 19 19.58 -11.47 -7.48
C LYS A 19 18.29 -11.56 -6.66
N VAL A 20 17.15 -11.57 -7.35
CA VAL A 20 15.83 -11.88 -6.78
C VAL A 20 15.32 -13.19 -7.38
N GLU A 21 14.91 -14.14 -6.54
CA GLU A 21 14.22 -15.34 -7.00
C GLU A 21 12.73 -15.05 -7.21
N HIS A 22 12.24 -15.34 -8.40
CA HIS A 22 10.85 -15.15 -8.77
C HIS A 22 10.23 -16.49 -9.14
N ILE A 23 9.13 -16.85 -8.48
CA ILE A 23 8.36 -18.05 -8.81
C ILE A 23 7.36 -17.67 -9.90
N THR A 24 7.47 -18.32 -11.05
CA THR A 24 6.51 -18.15 -12.16
C THR A 24 5.17 -18.81 -11.84
N SER A 25 4.11 -18.47 -12.58
CA SER A 25 2.77 -19.04 -12.41
C SER A 25 2.71 -20.57 -12.50
N GLY A 26 3.70 -21.19 -13.15
CA GLY A 26 3.85 -22.66 -13.22
C GLY A 26 4.73 -23.27 -12.12
N GLY A 27 5.09 -22.51 -11.08
CA GLY A 27 5.93 -22.99 -9.97
C GLY A 27 7.45 -22.99 -10.24
N ASN A 28 7.88 -22.70 -11.47
CA ASN A 28 9.29 -22.67 -11.81
C ASN A 28 9.99 -21.44 -11.21
N LYS A 29 11.15 -21.68 -10.59
CA LYS A 29 12.02 -20.62 -10.06
C LYS A 29 12.80 -19.98 -11.21
N GLN A 30 12.74 -18.65 -11.31
CA GLN A 30 13.53 -17.86 -12.24
C GLN A 30 14.30 -16.78 -11.49
N ASN A 31 15.57 -16.60 -11.82
CA ASN A 31 16.40 -15.56 -11.22
C ASN A 31 16.27 -14.27 -12.04
N ARG A 32 15.95 -13.16 -11.37
CA ARG A 32 16.04 -11.80 -11.92
C ARG A 32 17.27 -11.13 -11.35
N TYR A 33 18.05 -10.49 -12.22
CA TYR A 33 19.30 -9.84 -11.84
C TYR A 33 19.19 -8.33 -12.00
N TYR A 34 19.85 -7.58 -11.13
CA TYR A 34 19.83 -6.12 -11.10
C TYR A 34 21.25 -5.57 -10.98
N CYS A 35 21.52 -4.45 -11.65
CA CYS A 35 22.84 -3.83 -11.68
C CYS A 35 23.10 -2.90 -10.49
N ASN A 36 22.06 -2.54 -9.73
CA ASN A 36 22.19 -1.69 -8.56
C ASN A 36 21.25 -2.17 -7.44
N GLU A 37 21.61 -1.80 -6.22
CA GLU A 37 20.89 -2.20 -5.01
C GLU A 37 19.50 -1.57 -4.92
N ARG A 38 19.35 -0.33 -5.40
CA ARG A 38 18.08 0.41 -5.33
C ARG A 38 16.97 -0.31 -6.08
N GLU A 39 17.22 -0.73 -7.31
CA GLU A 39 16.27 -1.50 -8.12
C GLU A 39 15.97 -2.86 -7.50
N TYR A 40 16.99 -3.51 -6.96
CA TYR A 40 16.85 -4.78 -6.25
C TYR A 40 15.93 -4.64 -5.02
N ARG A 41 16.19 -3.66 -4.15
CA ARG A 41 15.38 -3.39 -2.96
C ARG A 41 13.95 -3.02 -3.34
N LYS A 42 13.75 -2.23 -4.39
CA LYS A 42 12.43 -1.89 -4.91
C LYS A 42 11.65 -3.14 -5.37
N GLU A 43 12.27 -4.04 -6.12
CA GLU A 43 11.62 -5.29 -6.52
C GLU A 43 11.23 -6.15 -5.30
N GLN A 44 12.12 -6.25 -4.29
CA GLN A 44 11.83 -6.98 -3.06
C GLN A 44 10.62 -6.39 -2.31
N GLN A 45 10.56 -5.06 -2.18
CA GLN A 45 9.42 -4.36 -1.60
C GLN A 45 8.14 -4.62 -2.40
N ASP A 46 8.20 -4.51 -3.72
CA ASP A 46 7.07 -4.75 -4.59
C ASP A 46 6.54 -6.20 -4.47
N ILE A 47 7.44 -7.19 -4.36
CA ILE A 47 7.07 -8.60 -4.12
C ILE A 47 6.41 -8.76 -2.76
N TYR A 48 7.01 -8.16 -1.72
CA TYR A 48 6.48 -8.20 -0.36
C TYR A 48 5.06 -7.63 -0.30
N PHE A 49 4.86 -6.40 -0.76
CA PHE A 49 3.54 -5.75 -0.71
C PHE A 49 2.52 -6.46 -1.57
N TRP A 50 2.92 -7.01 -2.73
CA TRP A 50 2.00 -7.83 -3.53
C TRP A 50 1.46 -9.02 -2.74
N LYS A 51 2.34 -9.75 -2.04
CA LYS A 51 1.95 -10.87 -1.19
C LYS A 51 1.07 -10.40 -0.04
N GLN A 52 1.39 -9.27 0.59
CA GLN A 52 0.58 -8.71 1.66
C GLN A 52 -0.81 -8.32 1.19
N CYS A 53 -0.98 -7.71 0.02
CA CYS A 53 -2.29 -7.41 -0.54
C CYS A 53 -3.09 -8.69 -0.82
N GLN A 54 -2.45 -9.74 -1.34
CA GLN A 54 -3.12 -11.02 -1.57
C GLN A 54 -3.62 -11.65 -0.26
N LEU A 55 -2.77 -11.67 0.78
CA LEU A 55 -3.12 -12.18 2.10
C LEU A 55 -4.15 -11.28 2.82
N GLY A 56 -4.09 -9.98 2.62
CA GLY A 56 -5.03 -9.03 3.20
C GLY A 56 -6.45 -9.24 2.67
N ILE A 57 -6.62 -9.60 1.39
CA ILE A 57 -7.94 -9.99 0.86
C ILE A 57 -8.40 -11.31 1.49
N ASP A 58 -7.52 -12.30 1.61
CA ASP A 58 -7.88 -13.58 2.26
C ASP A 58 -8.31 -13.37 3.71
N TYR A 59 -7.63 -12.46 4.43
CA TYR A 59 -8.00 -12.06 5.77
C TYR A 59 -9.37 -11.36 5.82
N ILE A 60 -9.62 -10.38 4.95
CA ILE A 60 -10.91 -9.66 4.88
C ILE A 60 -12.06 -10.62 4.55
N MET A 61 -11.83 -11.58 3.67
CA MET A 61 -12.83 -12.57 3.27
C MET A 61 -13.05 -13.66 4.32
N GLY A 62 -12.10 -13.83 5.25
CA GLY A 62 -12.12 -14.88 6.28
C GLY A 62 -11.69 -16.26 5.80
N TYR A 63 -11.23 -16.38 4.56
CA TYR A 63 -10.77 -17.63 3.95
C TYR A 63 -9.87 -17.37 2.74
N THR A 64 -9.13 -18.39 2.32
CA THR A 64 -8.24 -18.29 1.15
C THR A 64 -9.07 -18.25 -0.15
N VAL A 65 -9.07 -17.11 -0.82
CA VAL A 65 -9.71 -16.92 -2.12
C VAL A 65 -8.87 -17.61 -3.20
N ILE A 66 -9.38 -18.73 -3.73
CA ILE A 66 -8.73 -19.52 -4.77
C ILE A 66 -8.88 -18.85 -6.14
N SER A 67 -10.00 -18.14 -6.35
CA SER A 67 -10.28 -17.49 -7.64
C SER A 67 -9.19 -16.49 -8.02
N ASN A 68 -8.69 -16.62 -9.25
CA ASN A 68 -7.73 -15.68 -9.82
C ASN A 68 -8.34 -14.28 -10.03
N GLN A 69 -9.65 -14.12 -9.84
CA GLN A 69 -10.33 -12.85 -9.92
C GLN A 69 -9.81 -11.85 -8.88
N LYS A 70 -9.44 -12.29 -7.68
CA LYS A 70 -8.73 -11.47 -6.67
C LYS A 70 -7.51 -10.79 -7.28
N ASN A 71 -6.65 -11.56 -7.95
CA ASN A 71 -5.42 -11.03 -8.53
C ASN A 71 -5.70 -10.05 -9.68
N LYS A 72 -6.71 -10.31 -10.51
CA LYS A 72 -7.12 -9.39 -11.58
C LYS A 72 -7.57 -8.05 -11.01
N MET A 73 -8.39 -8.05 -9.96
CA MET A 73 -8.91 -6.83 -9.34
C MET A 73 -7.83 -6.05 -8.58
N LEU A 74 -6.88 -6.74 -7.93
CA LEU A 74 -5.68 -6.10 -7.39
C LEU A 74 -4.89 -5.41 -8.52
N GLN A 75 -4.65 -6.11 -9.64
CA GLN A 75 -3.92 -5.55 -10.79
C GLN A 75 -4.65 -4.35 -11.42
N GLU A 76 -5.98 -4.32 -11.42
CA GLU A 76 -6.74 -3.14 -11.89
C GLU A 76 -6.40 -1.89 -11.11
N ILE A 77 -6.36 -1.96 -9.77
CA ILE A 77 -6.01 -0.82 -8.93
C ILE A 77 -4.58 -0.35 -9.23
N ILE A 78 -3.63 -1.28 -9.38
CA ILE A 78 -2.24 -0.95 -9.71
C ILE A 78 -2.15 -0.28 -11.10
N LYS A 79 -2.90 -0.78 -12.09
CA LYS A 79 -2.98 -0.17 -13.43
C LYS A 79 -3.58 1.23 -13.43
N SER A 80 -4.38 1.58 -12.41
CA SER A 80 -4.89 2.94 -12.21
C SER A 80 -3.84 3.93 -11.67
N GLY A 81 -2.60 3.49 -11.45
CA GLY A 81 -1.47 4.35 -11.08
C GLY A 81 -1.06 4.29 -9.62
N TYR A 82 -1.73 3.46 -8.80
CA TYR A 82 -1.34 3.25 -7.40
C TYR A 82 -0.21 2.24 -7.28
N THR A 83 0.67 2.48 -6.32
CA THR A 83 1.70 1.53 -5.91
C THR A 83 1.10 0.40 -5.07
N ARG A 84 1.84 -0.70 -4.96
CA ARG A 84 1.42 -1.84 -4.11
C ARG A 84 1.42 -1.48 -2.63
N GLU A 85 2.34 -0.61 -2.22
CA GLU A 85 2.39 -0.05 -0.87
C GLU A 85 1.14 0.80 -0.57
N GLU A 86 0.76 1.73 -1.44
CA GLU A 86 -0.44 2.57 -1.25
C GLU A 86 -1.72 1.71 -1.15
N LEU A 87 -1.82 0.64 -1.95
CA LEU A 87 -2.92 -0.32 -1.83
C LEU A 87 -2.87 -1.07 -0.48
N TYR A 88 -1.70 -1.53 -0.06
CA TYR A 88 -1.53 -2.22 1.21
C TYR A 88 -1.90 -1.33 2.41
N ASP A 89 -1.45 -0.07 2.42
CA ASP A 89 -1.80 0.91 3.45
C ASP A 89 -3.32 1.12 3.52
N CYS A 90 -3.97 1.27 2.37
CA CYS A 90 -5.42 1.38 2.26
C CYS A 90 -6.13 0.16 2.85
N MET A 91 -5.66 -1.05 2.52
CA MET A 91 -6.21 -2.29 3.05
C MET A 91 -6.01 -2.41 4.57
N LEU A 92 -4.84 -2.05 5.10
CA LEU A 92 -4.56 -2.09 6.53
C LEU A 92 -5.52 -1.20 7.32
N GLU A 93 -5.83 -0.02 6.80
CA GLU A 93 -6.71 0.95 7.44
C GLU A 93 -8.19 0.55 7.36
N LYS A 94 -8.59 -0.09 6.25
CA LYS A 94 -10.00 -0.39 5.98
C LYS A 94 -10.44 -1.82 6.27
N LYS A 95 -9.52 -2.73 6.56
CA LYS A 95 -9.83 -4.16 6.75
C LYS A 95 -10.98 -4.39 7.74
N ASP A 96 -10.95 -3.76 8.91
CA ASP A 96 -11.90 -4.06 9.99
C ASP A 96 -13.29 -3.50 9.64
N GLU A 97 -13.34 -2.29 9.09
CA GLU A 97 -14.57 -1.69 8.55
C GLU A 97 -15.18 -2.54 7.43
N ILE A 98 -14.36 -3.03 6.49
CA ILE A 98 -14.84 -3.87 5.39
C ILE A 98 -15.38 -5.21 5.91
N ILE A 99 -14.70 -5.83 6.88
CA ILE A 99 -15.15 -7.08 7.51
C ILE A 99 -16.52 -6.88 8.17
N GLU A 100 -16.69 -5.80 8.94
CA GLU A 100 -17.97 -5.47 9.55
C GLU A 100 -19.06 -5.29 8.50
N LEU A 101 -18.80 -4.50 7.44
CA LEU A 101 -19.75 -4.27 6.35
C LEU A 101 -20.15 -5.55 5.63
N LEU A 102 -19.20 -6.46 5.38
CA LEU A 102 -19.48 -7.78 4.80
C LEU A 102 -20.39 -8.61 5.72
N ASN A 103 -20.17 -8.59 7.02
CA ASN A 103 -21.00 -9.30 7.99
C ASN A 103 -22.44 -8.74 8.07
N TYR A 104 -22.61 -7.43 7.83
CA TYR A 104 -23.93 -6.81 7.73
C TYR A 104 -24.67 -7.14 6.42
N ARG A 105 -23.93 -7.29 5.31
CA ARG A 105 -24.47 -7.58 3.96
C ARG A 105 -24.76 -9.06 3.74
N LYS A 106 -25.75 -9.57 4.49
CA LYS A 106 -26.22 -10.96 4.39
C LYS A 106 -26.84 -11.32 3.03
N ASP A 107 -27.19 -10.32 2.23
CA ASP A 107 -27.71 -10.49 0.86
C ASP A 107 -26.62 -10.88 -0.16
N ILE A 108 -25.34 -10.75 0.20
CA ILE A 108 -24.22 -11.11 -0.66
C ILE A 108 -23.59 -12.41 -0.14
N GLU A 109 -23.98 -13.55 -0.68
CA GLU A 109 -23.47 -14.85 -0.23
C GLU A 109 -22.28 -15.34 -1.06
N GLU A 110 -22.32 -15.15 -2.38
CA GLU A 110 -21.33 -15.64 -3.32
C GLU A 110 -19.98 -14.91 -3.23
N GLU A 111 -18.88 -15.64 -3.48
CA GLU A 111 -17.51 -15.12 -3.41
C GLU A 111 -17.27 -13.93 -4.35
N TYR A 112 -17.69 -14.03 -5.61
CA TYR A 112 -17.40 -12.98 -6.59
C TYR A 112 -18.09 -11.64 -6.28
N PRO A 113 -19.39 -11.61 -5.95
CA PRO A 113 -20.05 -10.43 -5.43
C PRO A 113 -19.39 -9.85 -4.17
N LYS A 114 -18.97 -10.69 -3.20
CA LYS A 114 -18.22 -10.23 -2.02
C LYS A 114 -16.91 -9.56 -2.41
N LEU A 115 -16.13 -10.16 -3.31
CA LEU A 115 -14.92 -9.54 -3.85
C LEU A 115 -15.23 -8.19 -4.51
N CYS A 116 -16.25 -8.14 -5.37
CA CYS A 116 -16.67 -6.88 -6.00
C CYS A 116 -16.99 -5.79 -4.97
N TYR A 117 -17.68 -6.16 -3.88
CA TYR A 117 -17.99 -5.26 -2.78
C TYR A 117 -16.73 -4.73 -2.08
N VAL A 118 -15.83 -5.62 -1.67
CA VAL A 118 -14.53 -5.27 -1.04
C VAL A 118 -13.74 -4.31 -1.93
N PHE A 119 -13.56 -4.65 -3.21
CA PHE A 119 -12.78 -3.83 -4.13
C PHE A 119 -13.44 -2.49 -4.46
N THR A 120 -14.76 -2.39 -4.40
CA THR A 120 -15.47 -1.12 -4.56
C THR A 120 -15.13 -0.17 -3.41
N ILE A 121 -15.13 -0.67 -2.17
CA ILE A 121 -14.74 0.12 -1.00
C ILE A 121 -13.28 0.57 -1.13
N LEU A 122 -12.36 -0.35 -1.42
CA LEU A 122 -10.94 -0.05 -1.58
C LEU A 122 -10.70 1.01 -2.68
N LYS A 123 -11.33 0.86 -3.86
CA LYS A 123 -11.25 1.83 -4.96
C LYS A 123 -11.79 3.21 -4.54
N GLY A 124 -12.84 3.24 -3.71
CA GLY A 124 -13.46 4.47 -3.23
C GLY A 124 -12.61 5.27 -2.23
N CYS A 125 -11.78 4.60 -1.43
CA CYS A 125 -11.01 5.26 -0.35
C CYS A 125 -9.51 5.40 -0.61
N ILE A 126 -8.92 4.61 -1.52
CA ILE A 126 -7.46 4.57 -1.74
C ILE A 126 -6.86 5.94 -2.05
N ARG A 127 -7.56 6.79 -2.82
CA ARG A 127 -7.07 8.13 -3.17
C ARG A 127 -6.87 9.00 -1.93
N ASP A 128 -7.89 9.05 -1.08
CA ASP A 128 -7.91 9.95 0.07
C ASP A 128 -6.89 9.49 1.13
N ILE A 129 -6.77 8.18 1.33
CA ILE A 129 -5.74 7.56 2.18
C ILE A 129 -4.33 7.86 1.64
N THR A 130 -4.13 7.70 0.32
CA THR A 130 -2.85 7.96 -0.32
C THR A 130 -2.41 9.42 -0.14
N ILE A 131 -3.30 10.38 -0.40
CA ILE A 131 -3.01 11.81 -0.24
C ILE A 131 -2.68 12.12 1.23
N ARG A 132 -3.48 11.59 2.15
CA ARG A 132 -3.25 11.77 3.59
C ARG A 132 -1.90 11.20 4.02
N ASN A 133 -1.57 9.98 3.64
CA ASN A 133 -0.31 9.33 4.01
C ASN A 133 0.90 10.07 3.43
N LYS A 134 0.82 10.58 2.19
CA LYS A 134 1.88 11.43 1.61
C LYS A 134 2.13 12.68 2.45
N SER A 135 1.06 13.41 2.80
CA SER A 135 1.18 14.61 3.64
C SER A 135 1.75 14.34 5.04
N ILE A 136 1.53 13.14 5.57
CA ILE A 136 2.09 12.71 6.87
C ILE A 136 3.58 12.39 6.71
N LYS A 137 3.96 11.66 5.66
CA LYS A 137 5.37 11.34 5.36
C LYS A 137 6.19 12.61 5.20
N GLU A 138 5.72 13.57 4.40
CA GLU A 138 6.37 14.87 4.19
C GLU A 138 6.58 15.63 5.51
N LYS A 139 5.57 15.68 6.38
CA LYS A 139 5.69 16.33 7.70
C LYS A 139 6.69 15.66 8.64
N ILE A 140 6.80 14.32 8.57
CA ILE A 140 7.76 13.58 9.38
C ILE A 140 9.18 13.83 8.86
N GLU A 141 9.38 13.82 7.55
CA GLU A 141 10.67 14.12 6.91
C GLU A 141 11.11 15.55 7.21
N ASP A 142 10.21 16.52 7.12
CA ASP A 142 10.48 17.90 7.53
C ASP A 142 10.91 17.95 9.01
N LYS A 143 10.17 17.30 9.92
CA LYS A 143 10.50 17.27 11.35
C LYS A 143 11.86 16.64 11.64
N ASN A 144 12.20 15.55 10.96
CA ASN A 144 13.48 14.87 11.12
C ASN A 144 14.64 15.73 10.59
N ASN A 145 14.44 16.46 9.49
CA ASN A 145 15.43 17.42 8.97
C ASN A 145 15.66 18.57 9.95
N TYR A 146 14.61 19.04 10.65
CA TYR A 146 14.75 20.06 11.69
C TYR A 146 15.47 19.53 12.93
N GLU A 147 15.23 18.28 13.34
CA GLU A 147 15.91 17.66 14.50
C GLU A 147 17.40 17.34 14.22
N GLU A 148 17.77 16.96 12.99
CA GLU A 148 19.18 16.80 12.59
C GLU A 148 19.93 18.14 12.50
N LEU A 149 19.22 19.27 12.34
CA LEU A 149 19.79 20.61 12.37
C LEU A 149 19.89 21.19 13.81
N ASP A 150 19.22 20.57 14.79
CA ASP A 150 19.11 21.06 16.17
C ASP A 150 20.23 20.54 17.11
N GLU A 151 21.18 19.74 16.60
CA GLU A 151 22.49 19.54 17.27
C GLU A 151 23.41 20.78 17.18
N GLY A 152 22.92 21.88 16.58
CA GLY A 152 23.70 23.09 16.29
C GLY A 152 23.27 24.39 16.96
N TYR A 153 21.99 24.67 17.24
CA TYR A 153 21.59 26.01 17.74
C TYR A 153 20.33 26.02 18.61
N THR A 154 20.49 26.56 19.82
CA THR A 154 19.47 26.78 20.87
C THR A 154 18.16 27.48 20.45
N LEU A 155 17.05 26.86 20.89
CA LEU A 155 15.76 27.41 21.37
C LEU A 155 15.12 28.58 20.59
N VAL A 156 14.02 28.27 19.88
CA VAL A 156 12.96 29.26 19.59
C VAL A 156 11.61 28.74 20.12
N THR A 157 11.05 29.50 21.05
CA THR A 157 9.77 29.27 21.75
C THR A 157 8.58 29.05 20.80
N LEU A 158 7.83 27.98 21.04
CA LEU A 158 6.57 27.65 20.37
C LEU A 158 5.48 28.71 20.63
N ASN A 159 5.15 29.50 19.62
CA ASN A 159 3.92 30.31 19.63
C ASN A 159 2.70 29.40 19.43
N LYS A 160 1.78 29.37 20.41
CA LYS A 160 0.50 28.65 20.33
C LYS A 160 -0.35 29.15 19.16
N ILE A 161 -0.45 28.35 18.10
CA ILE A 161 -1.43 28.58 17.02
C ILE A 161 -2.82 28.18 17.53
N LYS A 162 -3.70 29.16 17.74
CA LYS A 162 -5.14 28.93 17.95
C LYS A 162 -5.75 28.43 16.64
N THR A 163 -6.04 27.14 16.55
CA THR A 163 -6.80 26.60 15.41
C THR A 163 -8.30 26.77 15.63
N ASN A 164 -8.94 27.52 14.74
CA ASN A 164 -10.40 27.58 14.63
C ASN A 164 -10.92 26.21 14.16
N LYS A 165 -11.49 25.41 15.07
CA LYS A 165 -12.18 24.16 14.72
C LYS A 165 -13.44 24.50 13.91
N ARG A 166 -13.48 24.12 12.64
CA ARG A 166 -14.75 23.99 11.90
C ARG A 166 -15.53 22.84 12.53
N LYS A 167 -16.79 23.09 12.89
CA LYS A 167 -17.70 22.09 13.45
C LYS A 167 -17.85 20.90 12.51
N SER A 168 -17.76 19.69 13.07
CA SER A 168 -17.96 18.43 12.35
C SER A 168 -19.42 18.29 11.89
N LEU A 169 -19.67 17.44 10.89
CA LEU A 169 -21.03 17.16 10.40
C LEU A 169 -21.95 16.64 11.53
N PHE A 170 -21.37 15.89 12.48
CA PHE A 170 -22.05 15.34 13.65
C PHE A 170 -22.50 16.43 14.63
N GLU A 171 -21.71 17.51 14.78
CA GLU A 171 -22.07 18.66 15.61
C GLU A 171 -23.17 19.51 14.97
N LYS A 172 -23.23 19.56 13.64
CA LYS A 172 -24.31 20.26 12.91
C LYS A 172 -25.65 19.53 12.99
N ILE A 173 -25.65 18.20 13.05
CA ILE A 173 -26.89 17.40 13.12
C ILE A 173 -27.55 17.51 14.50
N LYS A 174 -26.77 17.70 15.57
CA LYS A 174 -27.30 17.91 16.93
C LYS A 174 -28.00 19.25 17.14
N GLU A 175 -27.78 20.25 16.28
CA GLU A 175 -28.41 21.57 16.39
C GLU A 175 -29.75 21.66 15.64
N VAL A 176 -30.18 20.59 14.96
CA VAL A 176 -31.41 20.54 14.15
C VAL A 176 -32.50 19.67 14.79
N ASN A 177 -32.25 19.09 15.97
CA ASN A 177 -33.24 18.36 16.79
C ASN A 177 -33.52 19.06 18.10
#